data_AF-A0A1C2D5Y8-F1
#
_entry.id   AF-A0A1C2D5Y8-F1
#
_cell.length_a   1.000
_cell.length_b   1.000
_cell.length_c   1.000
_cell.angle_alpha   90.00
_cell.angle_beta   90.00
_cell.angle_gamma   90.00
#
_symmetry.space_group_name_H-M   'P 1'
#
loop_
_entity.id
_entity.type
_entity.pdbx_description
1 polymer ?
#
loop_
_entity_poly.entity_id
_entity_poly.type
_entity_poly.pdbx_seq_one_letter_code
_entity_poly.pdbx_strand_id
1 'polypeptide(L)'
;MTKNVKLLSLIGIAAALAGGSVAISNNNNSTVQAASITLPAGYTKSAIIKWNQTGKASKALIDASKKGMKENTNSDAGSDNTLVNVTKLTASQQKELSQYTLSLINSARHQLGKQDWTYKRGALHFANRVANEYYNHNRSCWDADHYVTGIERAAKASGLNSKVGQVYEDEAGLPISSTYNTNLRPMSVLKNQIYFNVKQMLFGGFAGSDSQMNDSSRYTEWEHAGDLLGCRTKSYDAKTKYFGISFSGLKDDQSKVSVHMMGVAKRYIQNYRKFNH
;
A
#
# COMPACT_ATOMS: atom_id res chain seq x y z
N MET A 1 -35.34 -4.02 22.81
CA MET A 1 -35.09 -2.70 22.22
C MET A 1 -34.24 -2.87 20.98
N THR A 2 -34.90 -2.98 19.83
CA THR A 2 -34.27 -3.11 18.52
C THR A 2 -34.82 -1.98 17.67
N LYS A 3 -33.96 -1.08 17.19
CA LYS A 3 -34.34 -0.04 16.22
C LYS A 3 -33.58 -0.29 14.93
N ASN A 4 -34.29 -0.93 13.99
CA ASN A 4 -34.01 -0.83 12.57
C ASN A 4 -34.49 0.54 12.09
N VAL A 5 -33.67 1.25 11.32
CA VAL A 5 -34.14 2.38 10.51
C VAL A 5 -33.86 2.04 9.06
N LYS A 6 -34.95 1.77 8.33
CA LYS A 6 -34.98 1.71 6.85
C LYS A 6 -34.87 3.13 6.31
N LEU A 7 -33.95 3.35 5.38
CA LEU A 7 -33.84 4.59 4.62
C LEU A 7 -34.89 4.57 3.51
N LEU A 8 -35.91 5.42 3.60
CA LEU A 8 -36.86 5.67 2.52
C LEU A 8 -36.25 6.67 1.52
N SER A 9 -36.03 6.22 0.30
CA SER A 9 -35.96 7.08 -0.87
C SER A 9 -37.38 7.50 -1.26
N LEU A 10 -37.60 8.79 -1.51
CA LEU A 10 -38.50 9.35 -2.52
C LEU A 10 -38.67 10.85 -2.23
N ILE A 11 -38.15 11.71 -3.10
CA ILE A 11 -38.79 13.00 -3.39
C ILE A 11 -38.75 13.18 -4.91
N GLY A 12 -39.95 13.18 -5.49
CA GLY A 12 -40.19 13.48 -6.89
C GLY A 12 -39.97 14.96 -7.17
N ILE A 13 -39.49 15.25 -8.38
CA ILE A 13 -39.36 16.61 -8.90
C ILE A 13 -40.69 16.97 -9.55
N ALA A 14 -41.46 17.84 -8.88
CA ALA A 14 -42.48 18.65 -9.53
C ALA A 14 -41.80 19.95 -9.96
N ALA A 15 -41.83 20.23 -11.27
CA ALA A 15 -41.32 21.46 -11.85
C ALA A 15 -42.29 22.61 -11.56
N ALA A 16 -41.78 23.69 -10.97
CA ALA A 16 -42.41 25.00 -11.01
C ALA A 16 -41.34 26.03 -11.38
N LEU A 17 -41.47 26.59 -12.58
CA LEU A 17 -40.72 27.71 -13.10
C LEU A 17 -41.16 29.00 -12.39
N ALA A 18 -40.23 29.69 -11.72
CA ALA A 18 -40.30 31.14 -11.51
C ALA A 18 -38.88 31.67 -11.26
N GLY A 19 -38.52 32.73 -11.96
CA GLY A 19 -37.15 33.21 -12.09
C GLY A 19 -36.54 33.78 -10.81
N GLY A 20 -35.21 33.80 -10.81
CA GLY A 20 -34.38 34.35 -9.74
C GLY A 20 -33.07 33.59 -9.67
N SER A 21 -32.00 34.17 -10.20
CA SER A 21 -30.65 33.64 -10.17
C SER A 21 -30.15 33.56 -8.73
N VAL A 22 -30.43 32.46 -8.03
CA VAL A 22 -29.77 32.14 -6.74
C VAL A 22 -28.58 31.27 -7.07
N ALA A 23 -27.37 31.83 -6.92
CA ALA A 23 -26.15 31.07 -6.94
C ALA A 23 -26.14 30.11 -5.74
N ILE A 24 -26.47 28.83 -5.98
CA ILE A 24 -26.31 27.77 -4.99
C ILE A 24 -24.83 27.39 -4.99
N SER A 25 -24.08 27.96 -4.05
CA SER A 25 -22.72 27.52 -3.75
C SER A 25 -22.80 26.17 -3.02
N ASN A 26 -22.64 25.07 -3.77
CA ASN A 26 -22.45 23.74 -3.20
C ASN A 26 -21.05 23.64 -2.58
N ASN A 27 -20.88 24.16 -1.37
CA ASN A 27 -19.74 23.82 -0.51
C ASN A 27 -19.95 22.43 0.11
N ASN A 28 -19.92 21.39 -0.72
CA ASN A 28 -19.70 20.03 -0.24
C ASN A 28 -18.20 19.83 0.01
N ASN A 29 -17.68 20.51 1.03
CA ASN A 29 -16.35 20.23 1.53
C ASN A 29 -16.43 19.05 2.51
N SER A 30 -16.88 17.91 1.99
CA SER A 30 -16.65 16.62 2.66
C SER A 30 -15.17 16.33 2.51
N THR A 31 -14.36 16.77 3.47
CA THR A 31 -12.95 16.38 3.54
C THR A 31 -12.92 14.87 3.69
N VAL A 32 -12.72 14.16 2.58
CA VAL A 32 -12.44 12.72 2.58
C VAL A 32 -11.20 12.55 3.46
N GLN A 33 -11.39 11.96 4.64
CA GLN A 33 -10.31 11.71 5.57
C GLN A 33 -9.28 10.83 4.86
N ALA A 34 -8.02 11.26 4.86
CA ALA A 34 -6.94 10.47 4.28
C ALA A 34 -6.82 9.16 5.05
N ALA A 35 -6.72 8.04 4.32
CA ALA A 35 -6.60 6.72 4.91
C ALA A 35 -5.41 6.64 5.87
N SER A 36 -5.58 5.97 7.01
CA SER A 36 -4.56 5.96 8.06
C SER A 36 -4.34 4.60 8.74
N ILE A 37 -3.14 4.43 9.29
CA ILE A 37 -2.77 3.33 10.20
C ILE A 37 -2.30 3.96 11.51
N THR A 38 -2.84 3.46 12.63
CA THR A 38 -2.40 3.84 13.98
C THR A 38 -1.41 2.83 14.51
N LEU A 39 -0.23 3.29 14.94
CA LEU A 39 0.76 2.46 15.61
C LEU A 39 0.34 2.25 17.06
N PRO A 40 0.28 1.00 17.55
CA PRO A 40 -0.15 0.71 18.90
C PRO A 40 0.93 1.14 19.91
N ALA A 41 0.50 1.44 21.14
CA ALA A 41 1.42 1.72 22.23
C ALA A 41 2.48 0.61 22.39
N GLY A 42 3.75 0.99 22.54
CA GLY A 42 4.88 0.06 22.61
C GLY A 42 5.51 -0.29 21.26
N TYR A 43 4.87 0.06 20.13
CA TYR A 43 5.44 -0.09 18.80
C TYR A 43 6.41 1.06 18.48
N THR A 44 7.71 0.86 18.71
CA THR A 44 8.70 1.94 18.67
C THR A 44 9.73 1.79 17.55
N LYS A 45 10.25 2.92 17.06
CA LYS A 45 11.38 2.97 16.12
C LYS A 45 12.56 2.09 16.57
N SER A 46 12.93 2.15 17.85
CA SER A 46 14.07 1.40 18.40
C SER A 46 13.84 -0.11 18.36
N ALA A 47 12.61 -0.57 18.59
CA ALA A 47 12.28 -1.99 18.52
C ALA A 47 12.38 -2.52 17.08
N ILE A 48 11.88 -1.76 16.10
CA ILE A 48 11.96 -2.11 14.67
C ILE A 48 13.42 -2.15 14.21
N ILE A 49 14.21 -1.11 14.54
CA ILE A 49 15.64 -1.07 14.21
C ILE A 49 16.38 -2.25 14.84
N LYS A 50 16.10 -2.57 16.11
CA LYS A 50 16.72 -3.70 16.79
C LYS A 50 16.43 -5.02 16.07
N TRP A 51 15.18 -5.23 15.63
CA TRP A 51 14.85 -6.41 14.85
C TRP A 51 15.65 -6.44 13.54
N ASN A 52 15.65 -5.34 12.78
CA ASN A 52 16.37 -5.25 11.50
C ASN A 52 17.89 -5.44 11.60
N GLN A 53 18.48 -5.20 12.79
CA GLN A 53 19.90 -5.41 13.04
C GLN A 53 20.24 -6.81 13.57
N THR A 54 19.27 -7.54 14.12
CA THR A 54 19.54 -8.77 14.89
C THR A 54 18.69 -9.98 14.49
N GLY A 55 17.64 -9.79 13.70
CA GLY A 55 16.62 -10.79 13.38
C GLY A 55 15.76 -11.22 14.58
N LYS A 56 15.88 -10.56 15.74
CA LYS A 56 15.22 -11.00 16.99
C LYS A 56 14.18 -10.00 17.46
N ALA A 57 12.92 -10.43 17.46
CA ALA A 57 11.81 -9.64 17.99
C ALA A 57 11.76 -9.74 19.51
N SER A 58 11.52 -8.62 20.19
CA SER A 58 11.17 -8.67 21.62
C SER A 58 9.71 -9.10 21.77
N LYS A 59 9.38 -9.68 22.93
CA LYS A 59 7.99 -9.97 23.29
C LYS A 59 7.11 -8.71 23.18
N ALA A 60 7.62 -7.55 23.62
CA ALA A 60 6.92 -6.28 23.53
C ALA A 60 6.62 -5.87 22.07
N LEU A 61 7.56 -6.08 21.13
CA LEU A 61 7.32 -5.78 19.71
C LEU A 61 6.27 -6.71 19.11
N ILE A 62 6.32 -8.01 19.42
CA ILE A 62 5.32 -8.99 18.98
C ILE A 62 3.93 -8.63 19.54
N ASP A 63 3.83 -8.38 20.85
CA ASP A 63 2.56 -8.05 21.49
C ASP A 63 1.98 -6.72 20.94
N ALA A 64 2.84 -5.74 20.66
CA ALA A 64 2.44 -4.51 19.98
C ALA A 64 1.97 -4.79 18.54
N SER A 65 2.67 -5.60 17.75
CA SER A 65 2.22 -5.99 16.40
C SER A 65 0.86 -6.68 16.41
N LYS A 66 0.61 -7.59 17.36
CA LYS A 66 -0.72 -8.22 17.54
C LYS A 66 -1.81 -7.19 17.80
N LYS A 67 -1.53 -6.22 18.66
CA LYS A 67 -2.44 -5.11 18.94
C LYS A 67 -2.70 -4.29 17.66
N GLY A 68 -1.65 -3.96 16.91
CA GLY A 68 -1.73 -3.22 15.66
C GLY A 68 -2.58 -3.92 14.60
N MET A 69 -2.42 -5.23 14.42
CA MET A 69 -3.23 -6.02 13.50
C MET A 69 -4.73 -5.99 13.83
N LYS A 70 -5.08 -5.99 15.12
CA LYS A 70 -6.46 -6.02 15.62
C LYS A 70 -7.13 -4.65 15.67
N GLU A 71 -6.40 -3.60 16.02
CA GLU A 71 -6.97 -2.26 16.22
C GLU A 71 -7.11 -1.49 14.90
N ASN A 72 -6.29 -1.82 13.90
CA ASN A 72 -6.39 -1.25 12.54
C ASN A 72 -7.44 -2.01 11.71
N THR A 73 -8.71 -1.62 11.90
CA THR A 73 -9.88 -2.24 11.24
C THR A 73 -10.52 -1.36 10.17
N ASN A 74 -10.35 -0.04 10.24
CA ASN A 74 -10.89 0.88 9.25
C ASN A 74 -9.83 1.21 8.20
N SER A 75 -10.12 0.84 6.95
CA SER A 75 -9.27 1.08 5.80
C SER A 75 -9.49 2.45 5.15
N ASP A 76 -10.60 3.14 5.46
CA ASP A 76 -11.05 4.33 4.73
C ASP A 76 -11.20 4.10 3.21
N ALA A 77 -11.44 2.86 2.78
CA ALA A 77 -11.59 2.50 1.37
C ALA A 77 -12.85 3.07 0.70
N GLY A 78 -13.82 3.52 1.51
CA GLY A 78 -15.12 4.01 1.05
C GLY A 78 -15.97 2.89 0.42
N SER A 79 -16.94 3.28 -0.41
CA SER A 79 -17.91 2.39 -1.05
C SER A 79 -17.83 2.39 -2.59
N ASP A 80 -16.68 2.78 -3.16
CA ASP A 80 -16.49 2.78 -4.60
C ASP A 80 -16.53 1.34 -5.15
N ASN A 81 -17.63 1.01 -5.82
CA ASN A 81 -17.89 -0.30 -6.38
C ASN A 81 -17.50 -0.42 -7.86
N THR A 82 -16.80 0.57 -8.41
CA THR A 82 -16.27 0.52 -9.78
C THR A 82 -15.37 -0.69 -9.94
N LEU A 83 -15.73 -1.60 -10.86
CA LEU A 83 -14.96 -2.79 -11.16
C LEU A 83 -13.73 -2.41 -11.98
N VAL A 84 -12.54 -2.72 -11.47
CA VAL A 84 -11.26 -2.44 -12.15
C VAL A 84 -10.50 -3.72 -12.47
N ASN A 85 -9.79 -3.71 -13.59
CA ASN A 85 -8.78 -4.72 -13.89
C ASN A 85 -7.46 -4.30 -13.25
N VAL A 86 -7.09 -4.98 -12.17
CA VAL A 86 -5.92 -4.65 -11.34
C VAL A 86 -4.61 -4.67 -12.13
N THR A 87 -4.51 -5.53 -13.15
CA THR A 87 -3.32 -5.63 -14.02
C THR A 87 -3.36 -4.67 -15.22
N LYS A 88 -4.46 -3.92 -15.40
CA LYS A 88 -4.69 -2.99 -16.51
C LYS A 88 -5.35 -1.69 -16.03
N LEU A 89 -4.85 -1.14 -14.93
CA LEU A 89 -5.35 0.11 -14.35
C LEU A 89 -5.04 1.31 -15.24
N THR A 90 -5.98 2.26 -15.29
CA THR A 90 -5.75 3.56 -15.93
C THR A 90 -4.76 4.41 -15.13
N ALA A 91 -4.18 5.44 -15.74
CA ALA A 91 -3.25 6.35 -15.05
C ALA A 91 -3.88 7.04 -13.82
N SER A 92 -5.18 7.37 -13.87
CA SER A 92 -5.88 7.95 -12.72
C SER A 92 -6.03 6.95 -11.58
N GLN A 93 -6.41 5.71 -11.89
CA GLN A 93 -6.54 4.63 -10.90
C GLN A 93 -5.19 4.29 -10.25
N GLN A 94 -4.11 4.23 -11.04
CA GLN A 94 -2.75 4.01 -10.50
C GLN A 94 -2.32 5.13 -9.56
N LYS A 95 -2.58 6.40 -9.92
CA LYS A 95 -2.30 7.55 -9.07
C LYS A 95 -3.12 7.51 -7.78
N GLU A 96 -4.41 7.22 -7.89
CA GLU A 96 -5.32 7.11 -6.75
C GLU A 96 -4.84 6.05 -5.74
N LEU A 97 -4.54 4.85 -6.21
CA LEU A 97 -4.03 3.77 -5.36
C LEU A 97 -2.65 4.09 -4.78
N SER A 98 -1.78 4.76 -5.53
CA SER A 98 -0.49 5.24 -5.03
C SER A 98 -0.67 6.25 -3.90
N GLN A 99 -1.57 7.20 -4.05
CA GLN A 99 -1.84 8.22 -3.03
C GLN A 99 -2.54 7.62 -1.80
N TYR A 100 -3.48 6.69 -1.99
CA TYR A 100 -4.12 5.95 -0.91
C TYR A 100 -3.08 5.19 -0.07
N THR A 101 -2.23 4.38 -0.73
CA THR A 101 -1.18 3.61 -0.05
C THR A 101 -0.18 4.52 0.66
N LEU A 102 0.18 5.64 0.02
CA LEU A 102 1.08 6.62 0.59
C LEU A 102 0.52 7.26 1.86
N SER A 103 -0.79 7.55 1.92
CA SER A 103 -1.44 8.08 3.12
C SER A 103 -1.33 7.10 4.30
N LEU A 104 -1.53 5.79 4.06
CA LEU A 104 -1.34 4.75 5.06
C LEU A 104 0.10 4.76 5.60
N ILE A 105 1.09 4.71 4.71
CA ILE A 105 2.51 4.70 5.08
C ILE A 105 2.87 5.97 5.85
N ASN A 106 2.50 7.14 5.33
CA ASN A 106 2.84 8.43 5.94
C ASN A 106 2.18 8.62 7.31
N SER A 107 0.93 8.19 7.48
CA SER A 107 0.27 8.25 8.79
C SER A 107 1.02 7.49 9.88
N ALA A 108 1.57 6.31 9.56
CA ALA A 108 2.41 5.54 10.47
C ALA A 108 3.79 6.19 10.67
N ARG A 109 4.39 6.76 9.61
CA ARG A 109 5.67 7.48 9.67
C ARG A 109 5.60 8.70 10.59
N HIS A 110 4.53 9.49 10.53
CA HIS A 110 4.32 10.66 11.39
C HIS A 110 4.35 10.31 12.87
N GLN A 111 3.73 9.20 13.27
CA GLN A 111 3.71 8.72 14.66
C GLN A 111 5.10 8.35 15.19
N LEU A 112 6.08 8.12 14.30
CA LEU A 112 7.49 7.88 14.63
C LEU A 112 8.40 9.10 14.40
N GLY A 113 7.82 10.27 14.14
CA GLY A 113 8.55 11.50 13.85
C GLY A 113 9.36 11.44 12.55
N LYS A 114 8.89 10.67 11.56
CA LYS A 114 9.55 10.51 10.26
C LYS A 114 8.95 11.44 9.23
N GLN A 115 9.78 11.92 8.30
CA GLN A 115 9.31 12.75 7.19
C GLN A 115 8.46 11.94 6.22
N ASP A 116 7.48 12.60 5.60
CA ASP A 116 6.64 12.02 4.57
C ASP A 116 7.43 11.56 3.35
N TRP A 117 6.98 10.44 2.78
CA TRP A 117 7.24 10.10 1.40
C TRP A 117 6.31 10.90 0.49
N THR A 118 6.67 11.00 -0.78
CA THR A 118 5.88 11.78 -1.74
C THR A 118 5.59 10.97 -2.98
N TYR A 119 4.34 11.02 -3.45
CA TYR A 119 3.99 10.45 -4.74
C TYR A 119 4.83 11.09 -5.85
N LYS A 120 5.37 10.27 -6.74
CA LYS A 120 6.08 10.77 -7.93
C LYS A 120 5.76 9.87 -9.11
N ARG A 121 5.42 10.50 -10.25
CA ARG A 121 5.15 9.76 -11.50
C ARG A 121 6.32 8.85 -11.90
N GLY A 122 7.56 9.30 -11.69
CA GLY A 122 8.75 8.48 -11.95
C GLY A 122 8.85 7.20 -11.12
N ALA A 123 8.44 7.25 -9.85
CA ALA A 123 8.41 6.07 -9.00
C ALA A 123 7.29 5.11 -9.42
N LEU A 124 6.11 5.63 -9.81
CA LEU A 124 5.03 4.82 -10.39
C LEU A 124 5.46 4.16 -11.72
N HIS A 125 6.13 4.89 -12.61
CA HIS A 125 6.66 4.34 -13.85
C HIS A 125 7.67 3.23 -13.61
N PHE A 126 8.55 3.41 -12.61
CA PHE A 126 9.45 2.35 -12.19
C PHE A 126 8.70 1.13 -11.64
N ALA A 127 7.68 1.32 -10.80
CA ALA A 127 6.82 0.23 -10.33
C ALA A 127 6.17 -0.54 -11.48
N ASN A 128 5.66 0.17 -12.50
CA ASN A 128 5.10 -0.45 -13.71
C ASN A 128 6.15 -1.26 -14.49
N ARG A 129 7.40 -0.79 -14.56
CA ARG A 129 8.48 -1.57 -15.19
C ARG A 129 8.81 -2.83 -14.40
N VAL A 130 8.85 -2.75 -13.07
CA VAL A 130 9.05 -3.94 -12.21
C VAL A 130 7.91 -4.94 -12.41
N ALA A 131 6.66 -4.49 -12.38
CA ALA A 131 5.50 -5.34 -12.64
C ALA A 131 5.56 -6.04 -14.01
N ASN A 132 6.02 -5.33 -15.05
CA ASN A 132 6.24 -5.91 -16.37
C ASN A 132 7.37 -6.94 -16.39
N GLU A 133 8.46 -6.72 -15.65
CA GLU A 133 9.55 -7.69 -15.52
C GLU A 133 9.06 -8.97 -14.84
N TYR A 134 8.25 -8.87 -13.79
CA TYR A 134 7.61 -10.01 -13.14
C TYR A 134 6.70 -10.77 -14.10
N TYR A 135 5.76 -10.08 -14.75
CA TYR A 135 4.83 -10.68 -15.70
C TYR A 135 5.55 -11.37 -16.87
N ASN A 136 6.51 -10.68 -17.49
CA ASN A 136 7.20 -11.21 -18.67
C ASN A 136 7.99 -12.47 -18.38
N HIS A 137 8.51 -12.61 -17.16
CA HIS A 137 9.35 -13.74 -16.74
C HIS A 137 8.60 -14.75 -15.87
N ASN A 138 7.27 -14.65 -15.76
CA ASN A 138 6.41 -15.54 -14.98
C ASN A 138 6.88 -15.66 -13.51
N ARG A 139 7.18 -14.51 -12.89
CA ARG A 139 7.58 -14.40 -11.48
C ARG A 139 6.44 -13.81 -10.66
N SER A 140 6.44 -14.07 -9.36
CA SER A 140 5.42 -13.53 -8.45
C SER A 140 5.91 -13.40 -7.01
N CYS A 141 5.15 -12.72 -6.16
CA CYS A 141 5.40 -12.63 -4.73
C CYS A 141 5.34 -13.97 -3.98
N TRP A 142 4.87 -15.04 -4.64
CA TRP A 142 4.85 -16.40 -4.10
C TRP A 142 6.11 -17.19 -4.44
N ASP A 143 7.04 -16.61 -5.22
CA ASP A 143 8.39 -17.16 -5.36
C ASP A 143 9.14 -17.03 -4.02
N ALA A 144 10.22 -17.80 -3.86
CA ALA A 144 10.98 -17.82 -2.60
C ALA A 144 11.60 -16.47 -2.22
N ASP A 145 11.90 -15.63 -3.21
CA ASP A 145 12.55 -14.34 -3.07
C ASP A 145 12.04 -13.35 -4.12
N HIS A 146 12.23 -12.06 -3.86
CA HIS A 146 12.04 -10.99 -4.84
C HIS A 146 12.76 -11.29 -6.16
N TYR A 147 12.19 -10.85 -7.29
CA TYR A 147 12.82 -10.99 -8.59
C TYR A 147 13.89 -9.92 -8.84
N VAL A 148 15.00 -10.00 -8.10
CA VAL A 148 16.08 -9.01 -8.08
C VAL A 148 16.58 -8.65 -9.48
N THR A 149 16.84 -9.64 -10.34
CA THR A 149 17.33 -9.39 -11.71
C THR A 149 16.34 -8.55 -12.52
N GLY A 150 15.03 -8.73 -12.33
CA GLY A 150 13.99 -7.89 -12.94
C GLY A 150 13.98 -6.47 -12.39
N ILE A 151 14.07 -6.33 -11.06
CA ILE A 151 14.16 -5.03 -10.38
C ILE A 151 15.37 -4.23 -10.89
N GLU A 152 16.53 -4.86 -11.05
CA GLU A 152 17.74 -4.21 -11.54
C GLU A 152 17.61 -3.74 -13.00
N ARG A 153 17.00 -4.55 -13.87
CA ARG A 153 16.70 -4.14 -15.26
C ARG A 153 15.74 -2.95 -15.30
N ALA A 154 14.66 -3.01 -14.52
CA ALA A 154 13.71 -1.92 -14.39
C ALA A 154 14.37 -0.65 -13.84
N ALA A 155 15.23 -0.78 -12.82
CA ALA A 155 15.97 0.33 -12.23
C ALA A 155 16.87 1.02 -13.27
N LYS A 156 17.67 0.23 -14.01
CA LYS A 156 18.52 0.75 -15.10
C LYS A 156 17.71 1.51 -16.15
N ALA A 157 16.57 0.95 -16.55
CA ALA A 157 15.69 1.56 -17.54
C ALA A 157 15.04 2.86 -17.04
N SER A 158 14.77 2.97 -15.74
CA SER A 158 14.24 4.16 -15.06
C SER A 158 15.31 5.20 -14.69
N GLY A 159 16.59 5.00 -15.03
CA GLY A 159 17.67 5.90 -14.63
C GLY A 159 18.02 5.85 -13.14
N LEU A 160 17.70 4.74 -12.49
CA LEU A 160 18.07 4.43 -11.11
C LEU A 160 19.35 3.59 -11.07
N ASN A 161 19.99 3.55 -9.90
CA ASN A 161 21.15 2.71 -9.67
C ASN A 161 20.73 1.24 -9.68
N SER A 162 21.13 0.48 -10.70
CA SER A 162 20.80 -0.94 -10.82
C SER A 162 21.79 -1.87 -10.13
N LYS A 163 22.83 -1.34 -9.47
CA LYS A 163 23.89 -2.15 -8.83
C LYS A 163 23.71 -2.29 -7.31
N VAL A 164 22.62 -1.75 -6.76
CA VAL A 164 22.33 -1.78 -5.31
C VAL A 164 21.40 -2.93 -4.92
N GLY A 165 21.00 -3.78 -5.88
CA GLY A 165 20.11 -4.92 -5.64
C GLY A 165 18.70 -4.52 -5.24
N GLN A 166 18.09 -5.33 -4.37
CA GLN A 166 16.78 -5.13 -3.78
C GLN A 166 16.91 -4.08 -2.65
N VAL A 167 16.59 -2.81 -2.97
CA VAL A 167 16.47 -1.71 -1.99
C VAL A 167 15.23 -0.84 -2.22
N TYR A 168 14.38 -1.27 -3.15
CA TYR A 168 13.37 -0.44 -3.77
C TYR A 168 11.94 -0.91 -3.51
N GLU A 169 11.73 -2.21 -3.29
CA GLU A 169 10.41 -2.84 -3.34
C GLU A 169 10.03 -3.41 -1.97
N ASP A 170 8.78 -3.18 -1.58
CA ASP A 170 8.08 -4.02 -0.63
C ASP A 170 6.98 -4.76 -1.42
N GLU A 171 6.98 -6.09 -1.36
CA GLU A 171 6.14 -6.95 -2.20
C GLU A 171 5.08 -7.68 -1.36
N ALA A 172 3.86 -7.81 -1.89
CA ALA A 172 2.80 -8.61 -1.29
C ALA A 172 1.94 -9.29 -2.37
N GLY A 173 1.10 -10.24 -1.96
CA GLY A 173 0.05 -10.80 -2.82
C GLY A 173 -1.31 -10.17 -2.52
N LEU A 174 -2.18 -10.07 -3.52
CA LEU A 174 -3.60 -9.87 -3.25
C LEU A 174 -4.26 -11.20 -2.83
N PRO A 175 -5.28 -11.18 -1.95
CA PRO A 175 -5.97 -12.40 -1.54
C PRO A 175 -6.56 -13.16 -2.72
N ILE A 176 -6.43 -14.49 -2.66
CA ILE A 176 -6.99 -15.46 -3.60
C ILE A 176 -8.15 -16.16 -2.89
N SER A 177 -9.34 -16.08 -3.47
CA SER A 177 -10.54 -16.76 -2.96
C SER A 177 -11.48 -17.09 -4.11
N SER A 178 -12.56 -17.84 -3.84
CA SER A 178 -13.60 -18.07 -4.85
C SER A 178 -14.23 -16.77 -5.38
N THR A 179 -14.27 -15.71 -4.56
CA THR A 179 -14.73 -14.37 -4.95
C THR A 179 -13.67 -13.60 -5.75
N TYR A 180 -12.39 -13.83 -5.47
CA TYR A 180 -11.26 -13.11 -6.05
C TYR A 180 -10.29 -14.07 -6.73
N ASN A 181 -10.80 -14.87 -7.67
CA ASN A 181 -10.03 -15.81 -8.49
C ASN A 181 -9.63 -15.22 -9.85
N THR A 182 -9.76 -13.90 -10.03
CA THR A 182 -9.37 -13.16 -11.25
C THR A 182 -8.67 -11.85 -10.88
N ASN A 183 -8.26 -11.09 -11.90
CA ASN A 183 -7.70 -9.75 -11.78
C ASN A 183 -8.77 -8.64 -11.66
N LEU A 184 -10.06 -8.97 -11.56
CA LEU A 184 -11.14 -7.99 -11.44
C LEU A 184 -11.53 -7.78 -9.99
N ARG A 185 -11.55 -6.52 -9.54
CA ARG A 185 -11.90 -6.16 -8.16
C ARG A 185 -12.63 -4.81 -8.12
N PRO A 186 -13.66 -4.63 -7.28
CA PRO A 186 -14.15 -3.29 -6.96
C PRO A 186 -13.03 -2.42 -6.37
N MET A 187 -13.00 -1.12 -6.68
CA MET A 187 -11.96 -0.20 -6.20
C MET A 187 -11.87 -0.17 -4.66
N SER A 188 -13.00 -0.13 -3.96
CA SER A 188 -13.07 -0.20 -2.49
C SER A 188 -12.46 -1.50 -1.94
N VAL A 189 -12.73 -2.63 -2.59
CA VAL A 189 -12.13 -3.93 -2.22
C VAL A 189 -10.63 -3.93 -2.44
N LEU A 190 -10.16 -3.40 -3.57
CA LEU A 190 -8.72 -3.30 -3.85
C LEU A 190 -8.00 -2.43 -2.81
N LYS A 191 -8.58 -1.29 -2.43
CA LYS A 191 -8.08 -0.44 -1.33
C LYS A 191 -8.05 -1.18 0.00
N ASN A 192 -9.10 -1.92 0.36
CA ASN A 192 -9.13 -2.76 1.57
C ASN A 192 -8.00 -3.80 1.59
N GLN A 193 -7.69 -4.40 0.44
CA GLN A 193 -6.64 -5.40 0.35
C GLN A 193 -5.25 -4.78 0.42
N ILE A 194 -5.05 -3.62 -0.21
CA ILE A 194 -3.82 -2.83 -0.06
C ILE A 194 -3.62 -2.39 1.39
N TYR A 195 -4.70 -1.95 2.06
CA TYR A 195 -4.66 -1.62 3.48
C TYR A 195 -4.18 -2.80 4.31
N PHE A 196 -4.74 -3.99 4.07
CA PHE A 196 -4.29 -5.19 4.75
C PHE A 196 -2.82 -5.52 4.46
N ASN A 197 -2.37 -5.38 3.21
CA ASN A 197 -0.96 -5.60 2.82
C ASN A 197 -0.01 -4.65 3.55
N VAL A 198 -0.32 -3.35 3.62
CA VAL A 198 0.47 -2.40 4.42
C VAL A 198 0.40 -2.77 5.90
N LYS A 199 -0.79 -3.12 6.41
CA LYS A 199 -0.99 -3.51 7.81
C LYS A 199 -0.13 -4.70 8.21
N GLN A 200 -0.11 -5.79 7.43
CA GLN A 200 0.72 -6.96 7.73
C GLN A 200 2.22 -6.65 7.66
N MET A 201 2.65 -5.85 6.67
CA MET A 201 4.05 -5.43 6.50
C MET A 201 4.52 -4.60 7.69
N LEU A 202 3.69 -3.67 8.17
CA LEU A 202 4.02 -2.86 9.33
C LEU A 202 4.01 -3.69 10.61
N PHE A 203 3.08 -4.63 10.77
CA PHE A 203 2.91 -5.36 12.02
C PHE A 203 3.46 -6.79 11.97
N GLY A 204 4.73 -6.93 11.59
CA GLY A 204 5.49 -8.16 11.80
C GLY A 204 5.38 -9.19 10.69
N GLY A 205 5.11 -8.77 9.45
CA GLY A 205 5.02 -9.69 8.31
C GLY A 205 3.93 -10.73 8.50
N PHE A 206 2.82 -10.33 9.12
CA PHE A 206 1.81 -11.28 9.58
C PHE A 206 1.30 -12.18 8.45
N ALA A 207 1.45 -13.50 8.63
CA ALA A 207 1.04 -14.51 7.66
C ALA A 207 -0.02 -15.45 8.26
N GLY A 208 -1.29 -15.08 8.13
CA GLY A 208 -2.41 -15.88 8.64
C GLY A 208 -3.78 -15.23 8.43
N SER A 209 -4.80 -15.85 8.99
CA SER A 209 -6.17 -15.30 9.04
C SER A 209 -6.44 -14.54 10.34
N ASP A 210 -7.56 -13.81 10.39
CA ASP A 210 -7.95 -13.01 11.56
C ASP A 210 -7.98 -13.80 12.88
N SER A 211 -8.40 -15.08 12.85
CA SER A 211 -8.41 -15.94 14.03
C SER A 211 -7.01 -16.26 14.56
N GLN A 212 -5.98 -16.10 13.73
CA GLN A 212 -4.59 -16.40 14.04
C GLN A 212 -3.79 -15.16 14.49
N MET A 213 -4.39 -13.97 14.55
CA MET A 213 -3.71 -12.75 15.02
C MET A 213 -3.22 -12.82 16.48
N ASN A 214 -3.64 -13.82 17.26
CA ASN A 214 -3.12 -14.06 18.61
C ASN A 214 -1.87 -14.95 18.64
N ASP A 215 -1.59 -15.68 17.56
CA ASP A 215 -0.48 -16.62 17.46
C ASP A 215 0.82 -15.88 17.15
N SER A 216 1.77 -15.90 18.10
CA SER A 216 3.07 -15.23 17.93
C SER A 216 3.88 -15.77 16.76
N SER A 217 3.68 -17.05 16.39
CA SER A 217 4.46 -17.68 15.31
C SER A 217 4.13 -17.13 13.92
N ARG A 218 3.02 -16.39 13.80
CA ARG A 218 2.56 -15.75 12.56
C ARG A 218 3.25 -14.43 12.27
N TYR A 219 4.07 -13.93 13.20
CA TYR A 219 4.78 -12.65 13.11
C TYR A 219 6.27 -12.92 12.88
N THR A 220 6.67 -12.93 11.60
CA THR A 220 7.93 -13.51 11.16
C THR A 220 8.99 -12.48 10.80
N GLU A 221 8.62 -11.29 10.34
CA GLU A 221 9.59 -10.29 9.84
C GLU A 221 9.21 -8.82 10.10
N TRP A 222 10.20 -7.93 10.21
CA TRP A 222 10.01 -6.47 10.26
C TRP A 222 10.93 -5.74 9.26
N GLU A 223 11.37 -6.41 8.20
CA GLU A 223 12.12 -5.80 7.09
C GLU A 223 11.24 -4.80 6.35
N HIS A 224 10.01 -5.18 6.00
CA HIS A 224 9.07 -4.26 5.33
C HIS A 224 8.71 -3.09 6.24
N ALA A 225 8.41 -3.34 7.52
CA ALA A 225 8.22 -2.27 8.50
C ALA A 225 9.46 -1.35 8.59
N GLY A 226 10.65 -1.94 8.54
CA GLY A 226 11.92 -1.23 8.48
C GLY A 226 12.01 -0.32 7.26
N ASP A 227 11.66 -0.81 6.07
CA ASP A 227 11.78 -0.01 4.85
C ASP A 227 10.73 1.11 4.79
N LEU A 228 9.45 0.76 4.96
CA LEU A 228 8.31 1.68 4.90
C LEU A 228 8.39 2.79 5.95
N LEU A 229 8.86 2.47 7.17
CA LEU A 229 8.98 3.43 8.27
C LEU A 229 10.36 4.09 8.35
N GLY A 230 11.29 3.73 7.46
CA GLY A 230 12.68 4.20 7.50
C GLY A 230 13.35 3.88 8.84
N CYS A 231 13.22 2.63 9.27
CA CYS A 231 13.72 2.04 10.51
C CYS A 231 14.55 0.76 10.26
N ARG A 232 15.19 0.62 9.09
CA ARG A 232 16.18 -0.46 8.83
C ARG A 232 17.44 -0.23 9.66
N THR A 233 17.84 1.04 9.86
CA THR A 233 19.08 1.42 10.54
C THR A 233 18.92 2.68 11.39
N LYS A 234 19.94 3.02 12.19
CA LYS A 234 19.94 4.28 12.97
C LYS A 234 20.24 5.51 12.12
N SER A 235 21.05 5.38 11.06
CA SER A 235 21.67 6.52 10.38
C SER A 235 21.66 6.46 8.84
N TYR A 236 21.42 5.30 8.24
CA TYR A 236 21.54 5.13 6.78
C TYR A 236 20.20 5.25 6.04
N ASP A 237 19.08 5.21 6.76
CA ASP A 237 17.76 5.25 6.13
C ASP A 237 17.50 6.61 5.47
N ALA A 238 16.95 6.56 4.26
CA ALA A 238 16.56 7.79 3.57
C ALA A 238 15.48 8.51 4.38
N LYS A 239 15.68 9.82 4.62
CA LYS A 239 14.70 10.64 5.36
C LYS A 239 13.32 10.61 4.70
N THR A 240 13.30 10.61 3.37
CA THR A 240 12.10 10.54 2.52
C THR A 240 12.40 9.73 1.25
N LYS A 241 11.37 9.17 0.62
CA LYS A 241 11.42 8.51 -0.68
C LYS A 241 10.30 9.02 -1.60
N TYR A 242 10.51 8.85 -2.89
CA TYR A 242 9.44 8.93 -3.89
C TYR A 242 8.71 7.60 -3.98
N PHE A 243 7.38 7.66 -4.11
CA PHE A 243 6.53 6.47 -4.02
C PHE A 243 5.65 6.26 -5.26
N GLY A 244 5.43 4.98 -5.60
CA GLY A 244 4.40 4.50 -6.50
C GLY A 244 4.08 3.02 -6.24
N ILE A 245 2.85 2.60 -6.54
CA ILE A 245 2.41 1.20 -6.43
C ILE A 245 2.01 0.65 -7.80
N SER A 246 2.34 -0.60 -8.09
CA SER A 246 1.90 -1.30 -9.29
C SER A 246 1.56 -2.76 -9.00
N PHE A 247 1.03 -3.47 -9.99
CA PHE A 247 0.51 -4.83 -9.86
C PHE A 247 0.92 -5.68 -11.06
N SER A 248 1.34 -6.91 -10.81
CA SER A 248 1.59 -7.89 -11.87
C SER A 248 0.71 -9.11 -11.68
N GLY A 249 0.20 -9.67 -12.79
CA GLY A 249 -0.42 -11.00 -12.78
C GLY A 249 0.62 -12.09 -13.00
N LEU A 250 0.27 -13.35 -12.72
CA LEU A 250 1.02 -14.51 -13.19
C LEU A 250 0.41 -15.02 -14.52
N LYS A 251 1.22 -15.34 -15.53
CA LYS A 251 0.71 -15.69 -16.87
C LYS A 251 -0.21 -16.91 -16.83
N ASP A 252 0.17 -17.89 -16.03
CA ASP A 252 -0.49 -19.18 -15.95
C ASP A 252 -1.55 -19.24 -14.84
N ASP A 253 -1.74 -18.15 -14.08
CA ASP A 253 -2.72 -18.08 -12.99
C ASP A 253 -3.19 -16.63 -12.79
N GLN A 254 -4.34 -16.30 -13.37
CA GLN A 254 -4.92 -14.94 -13.30
C GLN A 254 -5.46 -14.57 -11.92
N SER A 255 -5.55 -15.52 -10.99
CA SER A 255 -5.93 -15.25 -9.59
C SER A 255 -4.77 -14.67 -8.79
N LYS A 256 -3.53 -14.99 -9.21
CA LYS A 256 -2.30 -14.53 -8.57
C LYS A 256 -1.93 -13.14 -9.08
N VAL A 257 -2.10 -12.16 -8.19
CA VAL A 257 -1.71 -10.78 -8.43
C VAL A 257 -0.71 -10.35 -7.35
N SER A 258 0.52 -10.05 -7.77
CA SER A 258 1.54 -9.45 -6.93
C SER A 258 1.34 -7.94 -6.85
N VAL A 259 1.71 -7.34 -5.72
CA VAL A 259 1.63 -5.92 -5.40
C VAL A 259 3.05 -5.42 -5.17
N HIS A 260 3.45 -4.42 -5.94
CA HIS A 260 4.80 -3.85 -5.92
C HIS A 260 4.74 -2.43 -5.35
N MET A 261 5.15 -2.25 -4.08
CA MET A 261 5.22 -0.95 -3.43
C MET A 261 6.64 -0.40 -3.56
N MET A 262 6.83 0.64 -4.38
CA MET A 262 8.16 1.12 -4.73
C MET A 262 8.54 2.40 -3.99
N GLY A 263 9.59 2.32 -3.18
CA GLY A 263 10.22 3.45 -2.50
C GLY A 263 11.57 3.82 -3.11
N VAL A 264 11.66 5.00 -3.75
CA VAL A 264 12.89 5.49 -4.38
C VAL A 264 13.50 6.65 -3.58
N ALA A 265 14.62 6.39 -2.92
CA ALA A 265 15.42 7.45 -2.31
C ALA A 265 16.19 8.25 -3.39
N LYS A 266 16.28 9.58 -3.23
CA LYS A 266 16.98 10.47 -4.19
C LYS A 266 18.42 10.02 -4.51
N ARG A 267 19.13 9.47 -3.52
CA ARG A 267 20.51 8.96 -3.67
C ARG A 267 20.66 7.83 -4.70
N TYR A 268 19.57 7.18 -5.05
CA TYR A 268 19.56 6.10 -6.04
C TYR A 268 19.18 6.58 -7.45
N ILE A 269 18.82 7.86 -7.62
CA ILE A 269 18.51 8.42 -8.94
C ILE A 269 19.81 8.89 -9.60
N GLN A 270 20.23 8.20 -10.66
CA GLN A 270 21.43 8.53 -11.43
C GLN A 270 21.12 9.43 -12.63
N ASN A 271 19.90 9.35 -13.16
CA ASN A 271 19.44 10.18 -14.28
C ASN A 271 18.01 10.69 -14.04
N TYR A 272 17.89 11.93 -13.58
CA TYR A 272 16.60 12.56 -13.29
C TYR A 272 15.73 12.77 -14.53
N ARG A 273 16.31 12.92 -15.73
CA ARG A 273 15.52 13.01 -16.95
C ARG A 273 14.81 11.68 -17.19
N LYS A 274 15.55 10.57 -17.20
CA LYS A 274 14.97 9.22 -17.35
C LYS A 274 13.98 8.88 -16.25
N PHE A 275 14.26 9.26 -15.01
CA PHE A 275 13.36 8.97 -13.89
C PHE A 275 12.05 9.74 -13.97
N ASN A 276 12.05 10.99 -14.45
CA ASN A 276 10.85 11.82 -14.44
C ASN A 276 9.91 11.62 -15.66
N HIS A 277 10.36 10.93 -16.71
CA HIS A 277 9.59 10.71 -17.94
C HIS A 277 8.76 9.42 -17.87
#